data_AF-A0A847YTY0-F1
#
_entry.id   AF-A0A847YTY0-F1
#
_cell.length_a   1.000
_cell.length_b   1.000
_cell.length_c   1.000
_cell.angle_alpha   90.00
_cell.angle_beta   90.00
_cell.angle_gamma   90.00
#
_symmetry.space_group_name_H-M   'P 1'
#
loop_
_entity.id
_entity.type
_entity.pdbx_description
1 polymer ?
#
loop_
_entity_poly.entity_id
_entity_poly.type
_entity_poly.pdbx_seq_one_letter_code
_entity_poly.pdbx_strand_id
1 'polypeptide(L)'
;MAVPQPEVRLKQLVLEVEFDSAPPSDNTIYWGGPHGRKILTKEGKAYKNGIREAVTRAWQADGMPRIERDMMLELHIWIRLPHVFTRTKEAQGRFVKVDVHNRGKVLIDAIAEALGFDDSQHFRVRFYKVEGTSAAFVRVFRNEVMPTWPEKEKAT
;
A
#
# COMPACT_ATOMS: atom_id res chain seq x y z
N MET A 1 -8.01 14.81 45.83
CA MET A 1 -7.59 13.47 45.35
C MET A 1 -7.29 13.60 43.86
N ALA A 2 -6.09 13.26 43.42
CA ALA A 2 -5.72 13.34 42.00
C ALA A 2 -6.40 12.22 41.22
N VAL A 3 -7.05 12.57 40.11
CA VAL A 3 -7.64 11.59 39.18
C VAL A 3 -6.49 10.99 38.38
N PRO A 4 -6.21 9.67 38.47
CA PRO A 4 -5.19 9.05 37.64
C PRO A 4 -5.60 9.17 36.17
N GLN A 5 -4.76 9.81 35.37
CA GLN A 5 -4.91 9.83 33.92
C GLN A 5 -4.58 8.43 33.38
N PRO A 6 -5.43 7.81 32.56
CA PRO A 6 -5.14 6.51 31.99
C PRO A 6 -3.92 6.58 31.07
N GLU A 7 -2.95 5.70 31.30
CA GLU A 7 -1.81 5.50 30.42
C GLU A 7 -2.28 4.71 29.18
N VAL A 8 -2.66 5.43 28.11
CA VAL A 8 -3.03 4.82 26.84
C VAL A 8 -1.76 4.37 26.13
N ARG A 9 -1.40 3.09 26.27
CA ARG A 9 -0.31 2.47 25.49
C ARG A 9 -0.88 1.93 24.18
N LEU A 10 -0.77 2.70 23.11
CA LEU A 10 -1.03 2.23 21.74
C LEU A 10 -0.01 1.13 21.40
N LYS A 11 -0.44 -0.14 21.43
CA LYS A 11 0.33 -1.22 20.80
C LYS A 11 0.12 -1.12 19.30
N GLN A 12 1.02 -0.43 18.60
CA GLN A 12 1.01 -0.42 17.14
C GLN A 12 1.27 -1.84 16.65
N LEU A 13 0.26 -2.46 16.05
CA LEU A 13 0.44 -3.68 15.26
C LEU A 13 1.05 -3.26 13.92
N VAL A 14 2.26 -3.75 13.66
CA VAL A 14 3.00 -3.49 12.42
C VAL A 14 3.21 -4.81 11.72
N LEU A 15 2.61 -4.96 10.53
CA LEU A 15 2.98 -6.03 9.59
C LEU A 15 4.03 -5.50 8.64
N GLU A 16 5.16 -6.19 8.51
CA GLU A 16 6.20 -5.88 7.54
C GLU A 16 6.31 -7.00 6.49
N VAL A 17 6.20 -6.67 5.21
CA VAL A 17 6.35 -7.64 4.12
C VAL A 17 7.28 -7.09 3.05
N GLU A 18 8.32 -7.84 2.73
CA GLU A 18 9.22 -7.57 1.60
C GLU A 18 8.93 -8.52 0.44
N PHE A 19 8.98 -7.99 -0.77
CA PHE A 19 8.75 -8.71 -2.02
C PHE A 19 10.00 -8.59 -2.89
N ASP A 20 10.46 -9.73 -3.40
CA ASP A 20 11.69 -9.86 -4.20
C ASP A 20 11.63 -9.15 -5.57
N SER A 21 10.46 -8.65 -5.95
CA SER A 21 10.26 -7.92 -7.20
C SER A 21 9.40 -6.68 -7.00
N ALA A 22 9.69 -5.63 -7.77
CA ALA A 22 8.83 -4.46 -7.83
C ALA A 22 7.52 -4.79 -8.58
N PRO A 23 6.38 -4.19 -8.23
CA PRO A 23 5.12 -4.41 -8.94
C PRO A 23 5.27 -4.04 -10.40
N PRO A 24 4.74 -4.81 -11.36
CA PRO A 24 4.84 -4.47 -12.77
C PRO A 24 4.19 -3.12 -13.10
N SER A 25 4.44 -2.58 -14.30
CA SER A 25 3.82 -1.31 -14.71
C SER A 25 2.31 -1.46 -14.96
N ASP A 26 1.52 -0.37 -14.90
CA ASP A 26 0.07 -0.40 -15.16
C ASP A 26 -0.26 -1.09 -16.50
N ASN A 27 0.53 -0.79 -17.53
CA ASN A 27 0.37 -1.34 -18.89
C ASN A 27 0.69 -2.84 -18.98
N THR A 28 1.43 -3.37 -18.01
CA THR A 28 1.76 -4.80 -17.91
C THR A 28 0.69 -5.54 -17.08
N ILE A 29 0.16 -4.86 -16.05
CA ILE A 29 -0.79 -5.45 -15.10
C ILE A 29 -2.20 -5.47 -15.66
N TYR A 30 -2.59 -4.44 -16.41
CA TYR A 30 -3.92 -4.32 -16.99
C TYR A 30 -3.85 -4.33 -18.50
N TRP A 31 -4.81 -5.01 -19.12
CA TRP A 31 -5.09 -4.88 -20.54
C TRP A 31 -6.48 -4.25 -20.75
N GLY A 32 -6.66 -3.61 -21.90
CA GLY A 32 -7.94 -3.02 -22.29
C GLY A 32 -8.91 -4.10 -22.79
N GLY A 33 -9.90 -4.42 -21.97
CA GLY A 33 -10.98 -5.32 -22.31
C GLY A 33 -12.10 -4.67 -23.14
N PRO A 34 -13.13 -5.45 -23.51
CA PRO A 34 -14.31 -4.93 -24.21
C PRO A 34 -14.93 -3.73 -23.49
N HIS A 35 -15.39 -2.74 -24.26
CA HIS A 35 -16.01 -1.51 -23.75
C HIS A 35 -15.10 -0.66 -22.85
N GLY A 36 -13.77 -0.72 -23.05
CA GLY A 36 -12.82 0.12 -22.32
C GLY A 36 -12.58 -0.30 -20.86
N ARG A 37 -13.03 -1.50 -20.46
CA ARG A 37 -12.78 -2.03 -19.12
C ARG A 37 -11.31 -2.36 -18.92
N LYS A 38 -10.71 -1.99 -17.79
CA LYS A 38 -9.38 -2.50 -17.41
C LYS A 38 -9.54 -3.89 -16.80
N ILE A 39 -8.80 -4.88 -17.33
CA ILE A 39 -8.83 -6.26 -16.85
C ILE A 39 -7.41 -6.67 -16.47
N LEU A 40 -7.25 -7.35 -15.32
CA LEU A 40 -5.95 -7.90 -14.94
C LEU A 40 -5.46 -8.93 -15.97
N THR A 41 -4.21 -8.75 -16.42
CA THR A 41 -3.50 -9.73 -17.23
C THR A 41 -3.19 -10.98 -16.39
N LYS A 42 -2.78 -12.07 -17.05
CA LYS A 42 -2.35 -13.29 -16.34
C LYS A 42 -1.19 -13.00 -15.39
N GLU A 43 -0.25 -12.17 -15.81
CA GLU A 43 0.89 -11.70 -15.01
C GLU A 43 0.43 -10.85 -13.82
N GLY A 44 -0.47 -9.88 -14.05
CA GLY A 44 -1.06 -9.06 -12.99
C GLY A 44 -1.79 -9.90 -11.93
N LYS A 45 -2.56 -10.92 -12.35
CA LYS A 45 -3.22 -11.86 -11.43
C LYS A 45 -2.21 -12.69 -10.63
N ALA A 46 -1.17 -13.22 -11.28
CA ALA A 46 -0.14 -14.00 -10.61
C ALA A 46 0.61 -13.16 -9.57
N TYR A 47 0.98 -11.93 -9.93
CA TYR A 47 1.60 -10.98 -9.01
C TYR A 47 0.69 -10.68 -7.82
N LYS A 48 -0.56 -10.25 -8.07
CA LYS A 48 -1.54 -9.95 -7.01
C LYS A 48 -1.75 -11.13 -6.07
N ASN A 49 -1.91 -12.34 -6.60
CA ASN A 49 -2.08 -13.56 -5.80
C ASN A 49 -0.85 -13.86 -4.94
N GLY A 50 0.36 -13.70 -5.47
CA GLY A 50 1.60 -13.91 -4.71
C GLY A 50 1.71 -12.94 -3.53
N ILE A 51 1.40 -11.66 -3.75
CA ILE A 51 1.33 -10.67 -2.67
C ILE A 51 0.29 -11.07 -1.62
N ARG A 52 -0.90 -11.46 -2.08
CA ARG A 52 -2.00 -11.87 -1.21
C ARG A 52 -1.60 -13.03 -0.30
N GLU A 53 -1.04 -14.08 -0.87
CA GLU A 53 -0.58 -15.26 -0.13
C GLU A 53 0.53 -14.93 0.88
N ALA A 54 1.49 -14.10 0.49
CA ALA A 54 2.58 -13.67 1.38
C ALA A 54 2.05 -12.85 2.58
N VAL A 55 1.15 -11.90 2.32
CA VAL A 55 0.53 -11.06 3.36
C VAL A 55 -0.34 -11.90 4.29
N THR A 56 -1.21 -12.77 3.77
CA THR A 56 -2.05 -13.65 4.59
C THR A 56 -1.19 -14.56 5.48
N ARG A 57 -0.12 -15.14 4.92
CA ARG A 57 0.81 -16.01 5.67
C ARG A 57 1.51 -15.26 6.79
N ALA A 58 2.06 -14.08 6.50
CA ALA A 58 2.76 -13.26 7.49
C ALA A 58 1.80 -12.81 8.61
N TRP A 59 0.60 -12.36 8.25
CA TRP A 59 -0.43 -11.96 9.21
C TRP A 59 -0.83 -13.09 10.17
N GLN A 60 -1.02 -14.31 9.64
CA GLN A 60 -1.33 -15.49 10.43
C GLN A 60 -0.16 -15.93 11.32
N ALA A 61 1.07 -15.89 10.80
CA ALA A 61 2.28 -16.27 11.53
C ALA A 61 2.51 -15.37 12.76
N ASP A 62 2.21 -14.08 12.64
CA ASP A 62 2.34 -13.10 13.72
C ASP A 62 1.18 -13.16 14.73
N GLY A 63 0.20 -14.05 14.54
CA GLY A 63 -0.96 -14.18 15.42
C GLY A 63 -1.85 -12.93 15.43
N MET A 64 -1.83 -12.15 14.35
CA MET A 64 -2.57 -10.90 14.27
C MET A 64 -4.09 -11.16 14.27
N PRO A 65 -4.88 -10.32 14.97
CA PRO A 65 -6.32 -10.49 15.03
C PRO A 65 -6.95 -10.30 13.65
N ARG A 66 -8.18 -10.79 13.48
CA ARG A 66 -8.98 -10.48 12.29
C ARG A 66 -9.24 -8.97 12.24
N ILE A 67 -9.15 -8.40 11.04
CA ILE A 67 -9.49 -6.99 10.83
C ILE A 67 -11.00 -6.80 10.95
N GLU A 68 -11.39 -5.84 11.78
CA GLU A 68 -12.79 -5.46 12.02
C GLU A 68 -13.20 -4.33 11.06
N ARG A 69 -14.51 -4.18 10.84
CA ARG A 69 -15.06 -3.24 9.84
C ARG A 69 -14.72 -1.77 10.13
N ASP A 70 -14.60 -1.42 11.39
CA ASP A 70 -14.29 -0.08 11.90
C ASP A 70 -12.79 0.14 12.13
N MET A 71 -11.97 -0.88 11.86
CA MET A 71 -10.52 -0.76 11.96
C MET A 71 -9.97 0.09 10.80
N MET A 72 -9.14 1.07 11.16
CA MET A 72 -8.47 1.97 10.22
C MET A 72 -7.00 1.61 10.11
N LEU A 73 -6.50 1.56 8.88
CA LEU A 73 -5.13 1.12 8.58
C LEU A 73 -4.32 2.23 7.90
N GLU A 74 -3.07 2.39 8.33
CA GLU A 74 -2.07 3.21 7.63
C GLU A 74 -1.18 2.28 6.82
N LEU A 75 -1.05 2.53 5.51
CA LEU A 75 -0.15 1.76 4.66
C LEU A 75 1.04 2.62 4.29
N HIS A 76 2.23 2.08 4.50
CA HIS A 76 3.45 2.64 3.96
C HIS A 76 4.00 1.67 2.92
N ILE A 77 4.20 2.15 1.70
CA ILE A 77 4.60 1.34 0.56
C ILE A 77 5.89 1.93 0.00
N TRP A 78 6.98 1.19 0.13
CA TRP A 78 8.26 1.50 -0.49
C TRP A 78 8.39 0.70 -1.78
N ILE A 79 8.60 1.39 -2.89
CA ILE A 79 8.86 0.77 -4.19
C ILE A 79 10.30 1.11 -4.57
N ARG A 80 11.15 0.09 -4.56
CA ARG A 80 12.55 0.17 -4.97
C ARG A 80 12.65 -0.12 -6.45
N LEU A 81 13.26 0.80 -7.18
CA LEU A 81 13.49 0.69 -8.62
C LEU A 81 14.98 0.85 -8.90
N PRO A 82 15.54 0.12 -9.89
CA PRO A 82 16.96 0.20 -10.21
C PRO A 82 17.35 1.59 -10.67
N HIS A 83 16.41 2.28 -11.32
CA HIS A 83 16.54 3.68 -11.72
C HIS A 83 15.24 4.42 -11.42
N VAL A 84 15.33 5.46 -10.59
CA VAL A 84 14.18 6.34 -10.28
C VAL A 84 13.86 7.22 -11.49
N PHE A 85 14.87 7.54 -12.30
CA PHE A 85 14.76 8.32 -13.53
C PHE A 85 15.31 7.51 -14.70
N THR A 86 14.58 7.47 -15.82
CA THR A 86 15.09 6.85 -17.04
C THR A 86 15.28 7.91 -18.11
N ARG A 87 16.28 7.73 -18.98
CA ARG A 87 16.37 8.46 -20.25
C ARG A 87 15.81 7.53 -21.32
N THR A 88 14.69 7.87 -21.93
CA THR A 88 14.22 7.14 -23.11
C THR A 88 15.02 7.62 -24.33
N LYS A 89 15.26 6.72 -25.29
CA LYS A 89 16.03 7.05 -26.51
C LYS A 89 15.37 8.19 -27.30
N GLU A 90 14.04 8.33 -27.24
CA GLU A 90 13.32 9.40 -27.94
C GLU A 90 13.29 10.74 -27.17
N ALA A 91 13.52 10.75 -25.85
CA ALA A 91 13.47 11.97 -25.04
C ALA A 91 14.85 12.59 -24.89
N GLN A 92 15.41 13.11 -26.00
CA GLN A 92 16.66 13.89 -25.94
C GLN A 92 16.45 15.12 -25.04
N GLY A 93 17.05 15.11 -23.84
CA GLY A 93 17.03 16.23 -22.90
C GLY A 93 16.01 16.18 -21.76
N ARG A 94 15.15 15.14 -21.67
CA ARG A 94 14.18 15.00 -20.56
C ARG A 94 14.29 13.65 -19.86
N PHE A 95 14.31 13.68 -18.53
CA PHE A 95 14.18 12.47 -17.72
C PHE A 95 12.71 12.04 -17.67
N VAL A 96 12.45 10.76 -17.93
CA VAL A 96 11.15 10.14 -17.72
C VAL A 96 11.09 9.64 -16.28
N LYS A 97 10.16 10.21 -15.51
CA LYS A 97 9.89 9.78 -14.15
C LYS A 97 9.10 8.47 -14.21
N VAL A 98 9.62 7.42 -13.58
CA VAL A 98 8.84 6.20 -13.35
C VAL A 98 7.73 6.52 -12.35
N ASP A 99 6.47 6.39 -12.76
CA ASP A 99 5.34 6.54 -11.85
C ASP A 99 5.21 5.31 -10.95
N VAL A 100 5.21 5.54 -9.64
CA VAL A 100 5.07 4.50 -8.62
C VAL A 100 3.63 4.38 -8.12
N HIS A 101 2.78 5.38 -8.38
CA HIS A 101 1.41 5.38 -7.87
C HIS A 101 0.60 4.21 -8.45
N ASN A 102 0.70 3.98 -9.76
CA ASN A 102 -0.02 2.87 -10.40
C ASN A 102 0.50 1.49 -9.93
N ARG A 103 1.81 1.38 -9.70
CA ARG A 103 2.41 0.17 -9.10
C ARG A 103 1.90 -0.05 -7.68
N GLY A 104 1.76 1.04 -6.94
CA GLY A 104 1.22 1.08 -5.60
C GLY A 104 -0.22 0.62 -5.47
N LYS A 105 -1.09 0.99 -6.42
CA LYS A 105 -2.51 0.58 -6.41
C LYS A 105 -2.70 -0.92 -6.35
N VAL A 106 -1.87 -1.67 -7.08
CA VAL A 106 -1.98 -3.14 -7.12
C VAL A 106 -1.56 -3.77 -5.80
N LEU A 107 -0.57 -3.16 -5.12
CA LEU A 107 -0.20 -3.58 -3.76
C LEU A 107 -1.34 -3.31 -2.77
N ILE A 108 -1.93 -2.11 -2.80
CA ILE A 108 -3.07 -1.75 -1.93
C ILE A 108 -4.21 -2.77 -2.10
N ASP A 109 -4.60 -3.02 -3.35
CA ASP A 109 -5.67 -3.94 -3.71
C ASP A 109 -5.36 -5.38 -3.27
N ALA A 110 -4.12 -5.84 -3.45
CA ALA A 110 -3.68 -7.16 -2.97
C ALA A 110 -3.70 -7.28 -1.44
N ILE A 111 -3.25 -6.24 -0.71
CA ILE A 111 -3.22 -6.22 0.76
C ILE A 111 -4.63 -6.21 1.32
N ALA A 112 -5.52 -5.39 0.76
CA ALA A 112 -6.93 -5.32 1.15
C ALA A 112 -7.61 -6.69 1.01
N GLU A 113 -7.44 -7.35 -0.13
CA GLU A 113 -7.94 -8.72 -0.33
C GLU A 113 -7.33 -9.74 0.63
N ALA A 114 -6.02 -9.65 0.91
CA ALA A 114 -5.30 -10.61 1.76
C ALA A 114 -5.78 -10.59 3.21
N LEU A 115 -6.12 -9.40 3.68
CA LEU A 115 -6.54 -9.14 5.05
C LEU A 115 -8.07 -9.10 5.18
N GLY A 116 -8.80 -9.25 4.05
CA GLY A 116 -10.24 -9.41 4.01
C GLY A 116 -11.03 -8.14 4.26
N PHE A 117 -10.52 -6.99 3.81
CA PHE A 117 -11.13 -5.68 4.01
C PHE A 117 -11.15 -4.86 2.70
N ASP A 118 -11.80 -3.70 2.72
CA ASP A 118 -11.95 -2.82 1.55
C ASP A 118 -10.93 -1.67 1.55
N ASP A 119 -10.41 -1.27 0.39
CA ASP A 119 -9.38 -0.24 0.32
C ASP A 119 -9.83 1.14 0.86
N SER A 120 -11.14 1.36 1.03
CA SER A 120 -11.72 2.49 1.75
C SER A 120 -11.35 2.57 3.24
N GLN A 121 -10.92 1.48 3.86
CA GLN A 121 -10.45 1.44 5.27
C GLN A 121 -9.00 1.93 5.42
N HIS A 122 -8.30 2.18 4.31
CA HIS A 122 -7.01 2.85 4.34
C HIS A 122 -7.19 4.35 4.57
N PHE A 123 -7.16 4.79 5.83
CA PHE A 123 -7.29 6.21 6.13
C PHE A 123 -6.08 7.03 5.63
N ARG A 124 -4.91 6.37 5.45
CA ARG A 124 -3.70 7.01 4.93
C ARG A 124 -2.83 5.99 4.21
N VAL A 125 -2.37 6.36 3.02
CA VAL A 125 -1.34 5.61 2.28
C VAL A 125 -0.17 6.53 1.96
N ARG A 126 1.04 6.08 2.27
CA ARG A 126 2.30 6.77 1.95
C ARG A 126 3.10 5.97 0.94
N PHE A 127 3.45 6.59 -0.17
CA PHE A 127 4.31 6.01 -1.19
C PHE A 127 5.72 6.58 -1.10
N TYR A 128 6.69 5.69 -0.97
CA TYR A 128 8.10 6.03 -0.97
C TYR A 128 8.73 5.43 -2.22
N LYS A 129 9.20 6.31 -3.10
CA LYS A 129 9.98 5.91 -4.27
C LYS A 129 11.45 5.93 -3.91
N VAL A 130 12.11 4.78 -4.02
CA VAL A 130 13.50 4.60 -3.60
C VAL A 130 14.31 3.98 -4.74
N GLU A 131 15.57 4.35 -4.86
CA GLU A 131 16.51 3.70 -5.80
C GLU A 131 17.15 2.48 -5.14
N GLY A 132 17.25 1.36 -5.87
CA GLY A 132 17.85 0.12 -5.36
C GLY A 132 17.44 -1.09 -6.18
N THR A 133 17.72 -2.30 -5.67
CA THR A 133 17.28 -3.55 -6.31
C THR A 133 15.76 -3.56 -6.44
N SER A 134 15.24 -3.96 -7.61
CA SER A 134 13.80 -4.02 -7.90
C SER A 134 13.06 -4.84 -6.84
N ALA A 135 12.39 -4.16 -5.92
CA ALA A 135 11.69 -4.78 -4.80
C ALA A 135 10.55 -3.89 -4.33
N ALA A 136 9.64 -4.46 -3.56
CA ALA A 136 8.66 -3.68 -2.81
C ALA A 136 8.70 -4.07 -1.34
N PHE A 137 8.45 -3.09 -0.48
CA PHE A 137 8.34 -3.29 0.95
C PHE A 137 7.10 -2.57 1.45
N VAL A 138 6.34 -3.23 2.31
CA VAL A 138 5.06 -2.73 2.81
C VAL A 138 5.07 -2.81 4.33
N ARG A 139 4.65 -1.72 4.96
CA ARG A 139 4.27 -1.70 6.37
C ARG A 139 2.79 -1.37 6.50
N VAL A 140 2.06 -2.19 7.26
CA VAL A 140 0.67 -1.95 7.63
C VAL A 140 0.64 -1.61 9.11
N PHE A 141 0.12 -0.42 9.45
CA PHE A 141 -0.07 0.00 10.84
C PHE A 141 -1.56 -0.01 11.16
N ARG A 142 -1.92 -0.63 12.29
CA ARG A 142 -3.24 -0.44 12.89
C ARG A 142 -3.27 0.88 13.66
N ASN A 143 -4.25 1.73 13.37
CA ASN A 143 -4.54 2.89 14.21
C ASN A 143 -5.84 2.66 14.98
N GLU A 144 -5.75 2.77 16.31
CA GLU A 144 -6.90 2.65 17.21
C GLU A 144 -7.67 3.96 17.35
N VAL A 145 -7.05 5.09 16.97
CA VAL A 145 -7.64 6.43 17.09
C VAL A 145 -7.83 7.03 15.70
N MET A 146 -9.07 7.37 15.37
CA MET A 146 -9.34 8.16 14.16
C MET A 146 -8.72 9.55 14.30
N PRO A 147 -7.95 10.02 13.31
CA PRO A 147 -7.63 11.43 13.24
C PRO A 147 -8.96 12.19 13.01
N THR A 148 -9.38 12.98 13.99
CA THR A 148 -10.50 13.89 13.83
C THR A 148 -10.09 14.98 12.85
N TRP A 149 -10.95 15.28 11.87
CA TRP A 149 -10.77 16.50 11.09
C TRP A 149 -10.76 17.67 12.08
N PRO A 150 -9.79 18.60 12.03
CA PRO A 150 -9.84 19.76 12.88
C PRO A 150 -11.18 20.46 12.59
N GLU A 151 -12.03 20.58 13.59
CA GLU A 151 -13.27 21.35 13.44
C GLU A 151 -12.86 22.71 12.88
N LYS A 152 -13.50 23.14 11.79
CA LYS A 152 -13.26 24.49 11.28
C LYS A 152 -13.57 25.42 12.43
N GLU A 153 -12.53 26.00 13.04
CA GLU A 153 -12.72 27.13 13.95
C GLU A 153 -13.59 28.11 13.18
N LYS A 154 -14.81 28.33 13.68
CA LYS A 154 -15.69 29.35 13.10
C LYS A 154 -14.89 30.65 13.21
N ALA A 155 -14.42 31.15 12.07
CA ALA A 155 -13.76 32.44 11.98
C ALA A 155 -14.67 33.45 12.69
N THR A 156 -14.19 33.95 13.82
CA THR A 156 -14.92 34.86 14.71
C THR A 156 -14.68 36.29 14.28
#